data_AF-A0ABD3WFE9-F1
#
_entry.id   AF-A0ABD3WFE9-F1
#
_cell.length_a   1.000
_cell.length_b   1.000
_cell.length_c   1.000
_cell.angle_alpha   90.00
_cell.angle_beta   90.00
_cell.angle_gamma   90.00
#
_symmetry.space_group_name_H-M   'P 1'
#
loop_
_entity.id
_entity.type
_entity.pdbx_description
1 polymer ?
#
loop_
_entity_poly.entity_id
_entity_poly.type
_entity_poly.pdbx_seq_one_letter_code
_entity_poly.pdbx_strand_id
1 'polypeptide(L)' 'MAYESCQVFQEPLCLIDSDKDGKLTVVDDVLNQISQIPKQLNVVAIAGLYRTGKSYLLNRLAQVNI' A
#
# COMPACT_ATOMS: atom_id res chain seq x y z
N MET A 1 27.03 0.47 -13.80
CA MET A 1 25.66 1.02 -13.84
C MET A 1 24.80 0.07 -13.02
N ALA A 2 24.56 0.40 -11.76
CA ALA A 2 23.81 -0.46 -10.85
C ALA A 2 22.35 -0.45 -11.29
N TYR A 3 21.85 -1.63 -11.67
CA TYR A 3 20.44 -1.85 -11.90
C TYR A 3 19.72 -1.57 -10.58
N GLU A 4 18.75 -0.66 -10.66
CA GLU A 4 17.88 -0.21 -9.58
C GLU A 4 17.22 -1.44 -8.93
N SER A 5 17.49 -1.67 -7.65
CA SER A 5 16.76 -2.65 -6.85
C SER A 5 15.31 -2.18 -6.76
N CYS A 6 14.42 -2.76 -7.56
CA CYS A 6 12.98 -2.50 -7.46
C CYS A 6 12.53 -3.03 -6.10
N GLN A 7 12.24 -2.14 -5.14
CA GLN A 7 11.65 -2.51 -3.86
C GLN A 7 10.23 -3.03 -4.13
N VAL A 8 10.09 -4.33 -4.33
CA VAL A 8 8.79 -4.99 -4.44
C VAL A 8 8.35 -5.36 -3.03
N PHE A 9 7.34 -4.64 -2.51
CA PHE A 9 6.66 -5.03 -1.28
C PHE A 9 6.11 -6.45 -1.43
N GLN A 10 6.56 -7.37 -0.59
CA GLN A 10 6.17 -8.79 -0.65
C GLN A 10 4.76 -9.02 -0.10
N GLU A 11 4.24 -8.06 0.68
CA GLU A 11 2.94 -8.11 1.32
C GLU A 11 2.32 -6.71 1.45
N PRO A 12 0.99 -6.61 1.68
CA PRO A 12 0.33 -5.34 1.94
C PRO A 12 0.82 -4.71 3.25
N LEU A 13 1.27 -3.46 3.16
CA LEU A 13 1.68 -2.69 4.34
C LEU A 13 0.58 -1.68 4.71
N CYS A 14 0.33 -1.53 6.01
CA CYS A 14 -0.57 -0.50 6.52
C CYS A 14 0.15 0.86 6.50
N LEU A 15 -0.29 1.79 5.64
CA LEU A 15 0.27 3.15 5.57
C LEU A 15 -0.36 4.10 6.60
N ILE A 16 -1.67 3.98 6.79
CA ILE A 16 -2.47 4.80 7.71
C ILE A 16 -3.26 3.84 8.58
N ASP A 17 -3.01 3.88 9.88
CA ASP A 17 -3.76 3.15 10.87
C ASP A 17 -4.84 4.03 11.49
N SER A 18 -5.89 3.41 12.02
CA SER A 18 -6.93 4.07 12.79
C SER A 18 -7.02 3.42 14.16
N ASP A 19 -6.90 4.22 15.21
CA ASP A 19 -7.18 3.72 16.55
C ASP A 19 -8.69 3.50 16.77
N LYS A 20 -9.03 3.00 17.96
CA LYS A 20 -10.41 2.72 18.38
C LYS A 20 -11.28 3.98 18.45
N ASP A 21 -10.66 5.14 18.60
CA ASP A 21 -11.32 6.44 18.67
C ASP A 21 -11.44 7.09 17.28
N GLY A 22 -10.98 6.41 16.23
CA GLY A 22 -11.02 6.89 14.85
C GLY A 22 -9.92 7.89 14.50
N LYS A 23 -8.91 8.06 15.36
CA LYS A 23 -7.78 8.93 15.08
C LYS A 23 -6.84 8.23 14.10
N LEU A 24 -6.54 8.94 13.02
CA LEU A 24 -5.65 8.46 11.97
C LEU A 24 -4.19 8.75 12.33
N THR A 25 -3.33 7.75 12.17
CA THR A 25 -1.89 7.88 12.38
C THR A 25 -1.15 7.29 11.18
N VAL A 26 -0.12 7.98 10.70
CA VAL A 26 0.74 7.47 9.63
C VAL A 26 1.76 6.50 10.23
N VAL A 27 1.99 5.38 9.56
CA VAL A 27 3.02 4.42 9.96
C VAL A 27 4.35 4.86 9.35
N ASP A 28 5.20 5.50 10.17
CA ASP A 28 6.45 6.16 9.73
C ASP A 28 7.41 5.21 9.01
N ASP A 29 7.50 3.95 9.45
CA ASP A 29 8.35 2.94 8.82
C ASP A 29 7.95 2.67 7.36
N VAL A 30 6.64 2.64 7.09
CA VAL A 30 6.10 2.43 5.73
C VAL A 30 6.32 3.67 4.87
N LEU A 31 6.14 4.86 5.45
CA LEU A 31 6.40 6.13 4.75
C LEU A 31 7.87 6.25 4.33
N ASN A 32 8.79 5.85 5.20
CA ASN A 32 10.23 5.85 4.92
C ASN A 32 10.62 4.85 3.82
N GLN A 33 9.92 3.73 3.69
CA GLN A 33 10.13 2.80 2.58
C GLN A 33 9.62 3.37 1.26
N ILE A 34 8.41 3.94 1.25
CA ILE A 34 7.82 4.53 0.04
C ILE A 34 8.66 5.72 -0.47
N SER A 35 9.24 6.52 0.43
CA SER A 35 10.06 7.69 0.06
C SER A 35 11.38 7.33 -0.62
N GLN A 36 11.85 6.09 -0.47
CA GLN A 36 13.05 5.59 -1.13
C GLN A 36 12.81 5.09 -2.54
N ILE A 37 11.55 4.93 -2.98
CA ILE A 37 11.23 4.42 -4.30
C ILE A 37 11.60 5.47 -5.36
N PRO A 38 12.57 5.18 -6.24
CA PRO A 38 12.95 6.12 -7.29
C PRO A 38 11.91 6.10 -8.41
N LYS A 39 11.60 7.28 -8.97
CA LYS A 39 10.77 7.55 -10.17
C LYS A 39 9.26 7.74 -9.95
N GLN A 40 8.61 8.07 -11.06
CA GLN A 40 7.20 8.40 -11.22
C GLN A 40 6.31 7.20 -10.85
N LEU A 41 5.48 7.37 -9.82
CA LEU A 41 4.57 6.36 -9.28
C LEU A 41 3.17 6.55 -9.85
N ASN A 42 2.53 5.45 -10.23
CA ASN A 42 1.10 5.41 -10.52
C ASN A 42 0.38 4.88 -9.27
N VAL A 43 -0.46 5.70 -8.65
CA VAL A 43 -1.20 5.35 -7.44
C VAL A 43 -2.63 5.00 -7.80
N VAL A 44 -3.09 3.83 -7.35
CA VAL A 44 -4.48 3.38 -7.49
C VAL A 44 -5.04 3.17 -6.09
N ALA A 45 -6.18 3.80 -5.78
CA ALA A 45 -6.89 3.64 -4.52
C ALA A 45 -8.32 3.15 -4.77
N ILE A 46 -8.81 2.24 -3.92
CA ILE A 46 -10.17 1.71 -3.98
C ILE A 46 -10.87 2.02 -2.66
N ALA A 47 -11.93 2.83 -2.72
CA ALA A 47 -12.76 3.20 -1.58
C ALA A 47 -14.21 2.73 -1.77
N GLY A 48 -14.95 2.57 -0.67
CA GLY A 48 -16.35 2.15 -0.68
C GLY A 48 -16.76 1.43 0.61
N LEU A 49 -18.05 1.15 0.74
CA LEU A 49 -18.66 0.55 1.93
C LEU A 49 -17.96 -0.75 2.38
N TYR A 50 -18.04 -1.06 3.67
CA TYR A 50 -17.47 -2.30 4.20
C TYR A 50 -18.06 -3.54 3.50
N ARG A 51 -17.24 -4.59 3.30
CA ARG A 51 -17.62 -5.86 2.65
C ARG A 51 -18.05 -5.83 1.18
N THR A 52 -17.68 -4.81 0.41
CA THR A 52 -17.94 -4.76 -1.06
C THR A 52 -16.85 -5.42 -1.94
N GLY A 53 -15.97 -6.25 -1.38
CA GLY A 53 -14.93 -6.95 -2.17
C GLY A 53 -13.74 -6.08 -2.61
N LYS A 54 -13.49 -4.94 -1.94
CA LYS A 54 -12.38 -4.02 -2.30
C LYS A 54 -11.00 -4.70 -2.28
N SER A 55 -10.70 -5.51 -1.25
CA SER A 55 -9.44 -6.26 -1.16
C SER A 55 -9.30 -7.28 -2.28
N TYR A 56 -10.38 -7.95 -2.67
CA TYR A 56 -10.39 -8.87 -3.80
C TYR A 56 -9.97 -8.17 -5.10
N LEU A 57 -10.50 -6.96 -5.36
CA LEU A 57 -10.13 -6.20 -6.56
C LEU A 57 -8.65 -5.75 -6.52
N LEU A 58 -8.16 -5.28 -5.37
CA LEU A 58 -6.74 -4.93 -5.19
C LEU A 58 -5.82 -6.15 -5.42
N ASN A 59 -6.18 -7.31 -4.89
CA ASN A 59 -5.44 -8.56 -5.08
C ASN A 59 -5.37 -8.96 -6.57
N ARG A 60 -6.48 -8.81 -7.30
CA ARG A 60 -6.51 -9.06 -8.75
C ARG A 60 -5.65 -8.07 -9.54
N LEU A 61 -5.62 -6.80 -9.16
CA LEU A 61 -4.76 -5.78 -9.78
C LEU A 61 -3.27 -6.06 -9.52
N ALA A 62 -2.93 -6.48 -8.30
CA ALA A 62 -1.57 -6.85 -7.91
C ALA A 62 -1.13 -8.23 -8.46
N GLN A 63 -2.05 -8.99 -9.05
CA GLN A 63 -1.84 -10.39 -9.46
C GLN A 63 -1.40 -11.31 -8.30
N VAL A 64 -1.82 -10.98 -7.07
CA VAL A 64 -1.54 -11.77 -5.86
C VAL A 64 -2.85 -12.36 -5.34
N ASN A 65 -2.81 -13.56 -4.76
CA ASN A 65 -3.98 -14.19 -4.13
C ASN A 65 -3.75 -14.30 -2.61
N ILE A 66 -4.05 -13.21 -1.89
CA ILE A 66 -4.03 -13.12 -0.42
C ILE A 66 -5.45 -13.27 0.13
#